data_AF-A0A0H4X5S4-F1
#
_entry.id   AF-A0A0H4X5S4-F1
#
_cell.length_a   1.000
_cell.length_b   1.000
_cell.length_c   1.000
_cell.angle_alpha   90.00
_cell.angle_beta   90.00
_cell.angle_gamma   90.00
#
_symmetry.space_group_name_H-M   'P 1'
#
loop_
_entity.id
_entity.type
_entity.pdbx_description
1 polymer ?
#
loop_
_entity_poly.entity_id
_entity_poly.type
_entity_poly.pdbx_seq_one_letter_code
_entity_poly.pdbx_strand_id
1 'polypeptide(L)'
;MTATAPVTGSAPAFHTFPRPFDVRWVGSIHDIGRETWHTCFPTTDVMQSFELHQATEAASIADVQFHYLVLESGSETVAVVPCFRFRMSLTVIAPERVNQVVSKVRRAFPDFLFLNAFVIGTPIAICKDLLGIRPDLPRAARDEVLGVVSREVIARAKQLKLGLVFMKELTTQKLPEVKDVLSRHFSFVESAATTYLYLGEPGKSTFKDRLRKKYRSLMNNRMARLTEAGMRWEMTQDFSRHAAQMHPLYLQVLGRSKIRFETLSVDFFAQLSERLGDRVFALLCFQGERLVSFELFLKDAEWIHPIYLGLDYSLRDEGALYFNSIYKIVEVLEAHGKSVVQLGQTSYAVKASIGAVVDRLYLAVHHTNPVLHQLLKRFGTELFPPTPLPRSQRVFRDMQENDDGLARHGIRFERLDDGGDE
;
A
#
# COMPACT_ATOMS: atom_id res chain seq x y z
N MET A 1 -8.09 -47.26 -53.21
CA MET A 1 -8.53 -45.84 -53.20
C MET A 1 -9.50 -45.65 -52.06
N THR A 2 -9.03 -45.10 -50.94
CA THR A 2 -9.88 -44.43 -49.94
C THR A 2 -8.92 -43.66 -49.03
N ALA A 3 -8.70 -42.39 -49.39
CA ALA A 3 -7.90 -41.45 -48.63
C ALA A 3 -8.67 -41.05 -47.37
N THR A 4 -8.08 -41.23 -46.21
CA THR A 4 -8.56 -40.70 -44.93
C THR A 4 -8.06 -39.26 -44.81
N ALA A 5 -8.99 -38.31 -44.77
CA ALA A 5 -8.70 -36.89 -44.59
C ALA A 5 -8.21 -36.61 -43.16
N PRO A 6 -7.24 -35.70 -42.95
CA PRO A 6 -6.83 -35.30 -41.62
C PRO A 6 -7.87 -34.34 -41.03
N VAL A 7 -8.27 -34.63 -39.79
CA VAL A 7 -9.08 -33.74 -38.95
C VAL A 7 -8.26 -32.50 -38.64
N THR A 8 -8.66 -31.37 -39.22
CA THR A 8 -8.13 -30.04 -38.91
C THR A 8 -8.59 -29.64 -37.51
N GLY A 9 -7.67 -29.66 -36.54
CA GLY A 9 -7.89 -29.04 -35.24
C GLY A 9 -8.13 -27.54 -35.42
N SER A 10 -9.26 -27.05 -34.90
CA SER A 10 -9.56 -25.62 -34.85
C SER A 10 -8.51 -24.92 -33.98
N ALA A 11 -7.83 -23.92 -34.55
CA ALA A 11 -7.04 -22.97 -33.78
C ALA A 11 -7.90 -22.31 -32.68
N PRO A 12 -7.33 -21.98 -31.51
CA PRO A 12 -8.08 -21.29 -30.46
C PRO A 12 -8.56 -19.94 -30.99
N ALA A 13 -9.87 -19.69 -30.87
CA ALA A 13 -10.45 -18.41 -31.23
C ALA A 13 -9.82 -17.31 -30.38
N PHE A 14 -9.24 -16.31 -31.03
CA PHE A 14 -8.89 -15.05 -30.39
C PHE A 14 -10.19 -14.44 -29.87
N HIS A 15 -10.42 -14.50 -28.55
CA HIS A 15 -11.49 -13.73 -27.93
C HIS A 15 -11.07 -12.25 -27.90
N THR A 16 -11.14 -11.60 -29.06
CA THR A 16 -11.29 -10.15 -29.15
C THR A 16 -12.73 -9.86 -28.73
N PHE A 17 -12.96 -8.90 -27.83
CA PHE A 17 -14.34 -8.60 -27.41
C PHE A 17 -15.16 -8.18 -28.64
N PRO A 18 -16.29 -8.86 -28.94
CA PRO A 18 -17.05 -8.60 -30.16
C PRO A 18 -17.86 -7.28 -30.11
N ARG A 19 -17.84 -6.55 -28.99
CA ARG A 19 -18.55 -5.28 -28.77
C ARG A 19 -17.64 -4.27 -28.04
N PRO A 20 -17.81 -2.95 -28.26
CA PRO A 20 -17.15 -1.93 -27.46
C PRO A 20 -17.57 -2.07 -25.98
N PHE A 21 -16.66 -1.75 -25.07
CA PHE A 21 -16.95 -1.75 -23.64
C PHE A 21 -17.94 -0.64 -23.28
N ASP A 22 -18.92 -0.97 -22.46
CA ASP A 22 -19.77 0.02 -21.81
C ASP A 22 -19.00 0.59 -20.61
N VAL A 23 -18.91 1.92 -20.56
CA VAL A 23 -18.13 2.66 -19.56
C VAL A 23 -19.07 3.36 -18.60
N ARG A 24 -18.95 3.08 -17.31
CA ARG A 24 -19.72 3.74 -16.26
C ARG A 24 -18.82 4.29 -15.17
N TRP A 25 -19.08 5.53 -14.75
CA TRP A 25 -18.45 6.15 -13.59
C TRP A 25 -19.48 6.32 -12.48
N VAL A 26 -19.19 5.80 -11.29
CA VAL A 26 -20.02 6.00 -10.10
C VAL A 26 -19.26 6.70 -8.99
N GLY A 27 -20.00 7.32 -8.06
CA GLY A 27 -19.44 8.12 -6.97
C GLY A 27 -19.24 7.34 -5.68
N SER A 28 -19.91 6.20 -5.54
CA SER A 28 -19.87 5.36 -4.34
C SER A 28 -19.66 3.90 -4.69
N ILE A 29 -18.92 3.18 -3.84
CA ILE A 29 -18.76 1.73 -3.93
C ILE A 29 -20.10 1.01 -3.80
N HIS A 30 -21.09 1.63 -3.14
CA HIS A 30 -22.44 1.09 -3.01
C HIS A 30 -23.17 0.98 -4.35
N ASP A 31 -22.84 1.82 -5.33
CA ASP A 31 -23.42 1.80 -6.69
C ASP A 31 -22.79 0.71 -7.60
N ILE A 32 -21.78 0.02 -7.10
CA ILE A 32 -21.15 -1.15 -7.74
C ILE A 32 -21.77 -2.42 -7.15
N GLY A 33 -21.87 -2.47 -5.82
CA GLY A 33 -22.30 -3.65 -5.09
C GLY A 33 -21.18 -4.66 -4.86
N ARG A 34 -21.31 -5.42 -3.77
CA ARG A 34 -20.34 -6.42 -3.31
C ARG A 34 -20.08 -7.52 -4.34
N GLU A 35 -21.13 -8.08 -4.93
CA GLU A 35 -21.03 -9.18 -5.89
C GLU A 35 -20.24 -8.74 -7.13
N THR A 36 -20.55 -7.57 -7.67
CA THR A 36 -19.85 -7.00 -8.83
C THR A 36 -18.39 -6.69 -8.50
N TRP A 37 -18.09 -6.15 -7.32
CA TRP A 37 -16.70 -5.95 -6.88
C TRP A 37 -15.91 -7.26 -6.91
N HIS A 38 -16.50 -8.36 -6.42
CA HIS A 38 -15.86 -9.66 -6.35
C HIS A 38 -15.73 -10.39 -7.69
N THR A 39 -16.31 -9.88 -8.77
CA THR A 39 -15.97 -10.34 -10.14
C THR A 39 -14.54 -9.95 -10.51
N CYS A 40 -14.04 -8.84 -9.97
CA CYS A 40 -12.78 -8.23 -10.36
C CYS A 40 -11.70 -8.30 -9.26
N PHE A 41 -12.10 -8.49 -8.01
CA PHE A 41 -11.19 -8.61 -6.86
C PHE A 41 -11.47 -9.89 -6.06
N PRO A 42 -10.42 -10.62 -5.61
CA PRO A 42 -10.59 -11.84 -4.85
C PRO A 42 -11.33 -11.59 -3.52
N THR A 43 -12.24 -12.48 -3.15
CA THR A 43 -12.95 -12.43 -1.85
C THR A 43 -12.03 -12.65 -0.65
N THR A 44 -10.94 -13.39 -0.89
CA THR A 44 -9.97 -13.81 0.13
C THR A 44 -9.00 -12.71 0.53
N ASP A 45 -8.73 -11.73 -0.32
CA ASP A 45 -7.76 -10.66 -0.04
C ASP A 45 -8.41 -9.53 0.77
N VAL A 46 -7.93 -9.30 1.98
CA VAL A 46 -8.51 -8.26 2.85
C VAL A 46 -8.16 -6.84 2.39
N MET A 47 -6.98 -6.65 1.80
CA MET A 47 -6.47 -5.36 1.32
C MET A 47 -7.24 -4.86 0.09
N GLN A 48 -7.84 -5.77 -0.67
CA GLN A 48 -8.69 -5.48 -1.83
C GLN A 48 -10.18 -5.74 -1.56
N SER A 49 -10.56 -5.98 -0.31
CA SER A 49 -11.96 -6.28 0.05
C SER A 49 -12.89 -5.09 -0.16
N PHE A 50 -14.16 -5.39 -0.45
CA PHE A 50 -15.22 -4.39 -0.56
C PHE A 50 -15.39 -3.64 0.77
N GLU A 51 -15.33 -4.33 1.91
CA GLU A 51 -15.52 -3.77 3.25
C GLU A 51 -14.44 -2.75 3.62
N LEU A 52 -13.17 -3.04 3.30
CA LEU A 52 -12.10 -2.09 3.57
C LEU A 52 -12.28 -0.80 2.77
N HIS A 53 -12.67 -0.92 1.50
CA HIS A 53 -12.91 0.24 0.64
C HIS A 53 -14.16 1.01 1.07
N GLN A 54 -15.22 0.30 1.47
CA GLN A 54 -16.41 0.91 2.03
C GLN A 54 -16.10 1.66 3.35
N ALA A 55 -15.29 1.08 4.23
CA ALA A 55 -14.84 1.75 5.45
C ALA A 55 -14.02 3.01 5.14
N THR A 56 -13.16 2.94 4.13
CA THR A 56 -12.34 4.06 3.67
C THR A 56 -13.19 5.17 3.06
N GLU A 57 -14.22 4.83 2.28
CA GLU A 57 -15.18 5.79 1.72
C GLU A 57 -16.00 6.48 2.82
N ALA A 58 -16.53 5.68 3.76
CA ALA A 58 -17.36 6.19 4.87
C ALA A 58 -16.59 7.11 5.83
N ALA A 59 -15.27 6.96 5.93
CA ALA A 59 -14.42 7.77 6.80
C ALA A 59 -14.38 9.27 6.43
N SER A 60 -14.93 9.67 5.28
CA SER A 60 -15.08 11.07 4.86
C SER A 60 -13.75 11.84 4.95
N ILE A 61 -12.70 11.26 4.36
CA ILE A 61 -11.36 11.83 4.36
C ILE A 61 -11.39 13.22 3.71
N ALA A 62 -10.87 14.23 4.41
CA ALA A 62 -10.87 15.60 3.93
C ALA A 62 -10.18 15.72 2.55
N ASP A 63 -10.76 16.53 1.67
CA ASP A 63 -10.26 16.80 0.32
C ASP A 63 -10.14 15.58 -0.61
N VAL A 64 -10.81 14.47 -0.25
CA VAL A 64 -10.93 13.25 -1.06
C VAL A 64 -12.34 13.13 -1.62
N GLN A 65 -12.45 12.85 -2.92
CA GLN A 65 -13.71 12.47 -3.56
C GLN A 65 -13.51 11.15 -4.31
N PHE A 66 -14.29 10.14 -3.97
CA PHE A 66 -14.21 8.82 -4.60
C PHE A 66 -14.88 8.81 -5.98
N HIS A 67 -14.33 7.99 -6.86
CA HIS A 67 -14.81 7.72 -8.20
C HIS A 67 -14.50 6.27 -8.54
N TYR A 68 -15.45 5.54 -9.09
CA TYR A 68 -15.22 4.15 -9.49
C TYR A 68 -15.52 4.00 -10.96
N LEU A 69 -14.55 3.52 -11.71
CA LEU A 69 -14.73 3.12 -13.10
C LEU A 69 -15.20 1.68 -13.13
N VAL A 70 -16.34 1.44 -13.78
CA VAL A 70 -16.86 0.12 -14.08
C VAL A 70 -16.86 -0.04 -15.59
N LEU A 71 -16.23 -1.12 -16.06
CA LEU A 71 -16.23 -1.51 -17.47
C LEU A 71 -17.04 -2.79 -17.63
N GLU A 72 -17.97 -2.77 -18.58
CA GLU A 72 -18.85 -3.89 -18.89
C GLU A 72 -18.66 -4.31 -20.35
N SER A 73 -18.74 -5.62 -20.61
CA SER A 73 -18.78 -6.18 -21.96
C SER A 73 -20.07 -6.99 -22.10
N GLY A 74 -21.10 -6.41 -22.69
CA GLY A 74 -22.44 -6.99 -22.67
C GLY A 74 -23.04 -6.92 -21.26
N SER A 75 -23.37 -8.05 -20.66
CA SER A 75 -23.92 -8.11 -19.29
C SER A 75 -22.87 -8.39 -18.22
N GLU A 76 -21.59 -8.54 -18.59
CA GLU A 76 -20.53 -8.95 -17.67
C GLU A 76 -19.63 -7.77 -17.31
N THR A 77 -19.40 -7.56 -16.02
CA THR A 77 -18.37 -6.64 -15.54
C THR A 77 -16.99 -7.25 -15.79
N VAL A 78 -16.15 -6.51 -16.51
CA VAL A 78 -14.78 -6.93 -16.87
C VAL A 78 -13.72 -6.15 -16.11
N ALA A 79 -14.06 -4.97 -15.58
CA ALA A 79 -13.19 -4.25 -14.67
C ALA A 79 -13.96 -3.36 -13.67
N VAL A 80 -13.40 -3.26 -12.47
CA VAL A 80 -13.73 -2.28 -11.44
C VAL A 80 -12.42 -1.62 -10.99
N VAL A 81 -12.33 -0.30 -11.19
CA VAL A 81 -11.11 0.47 -10.87
C VAL A 81 -11.49 1.60 -9.89
N PRO A 82 -11.22 1.44 -8.59
CA PRO A 82 -11.39 2.51 -7.62
C PRO A 82 -10.40 3.63 -7.91
N CYS A 83 -10.91 4.85 -7.85
CA CYS A 83 -10.16 6.08 -8.03
C CYS A 83 -10.59 7.09 -6.98
N PHE A 84 -9.76 8.09 -6.76
CA PHE A 84 -10.14 9.26 -5.99
C PHE A 84 -9.47 10.51 -6.54
N ARG A 85 -10.16 11.64 -6.43
CA ARG A 85 -9.54 12.94 -6.54
C ARG A 85 -8.93 13.28 -5.19
N PHE A 86 -7.71 13.79 -5.22
CA PHE A 86 -7.02 14.33 -4.05
C PHE A 86 -6.49 15.72 -4.35
N ARG A 87 -6.64 16.61 -3.37
CA ARG A 87 -6.12 17.97 -3.40
C ARG A 87 -5.15 18.16 -2.23
N MET A 88 -3.88 18.33 -2.53
CA MET A 88 -2.83 18.58 -1.53
C MET A 88 -2.21 19.95 -1.70
N SER A 89 -2.07 20.67 -0.60
CA SER A 89 -1.22 21.85 -0.58
C SER A 89 0.25 21.46 -0.67
N LEU A 90 0.96 21.90 -1.71
CA LEU A 90 2.41 21.68 -1.83
C LEU A 90 3.21 22.39 -0.71
N THR A 91 2.59 23.29 0.05
CA THR A 91 3.19 23.87 1.27
C THR A 91 3.43 22.83 2.37
N VAL A 92 2.71 21.71 2.36
CA VAL A 92 2.87 20.63 3.35
C VAL A 92 4.29 20.04 3.28
N ILE A 93 4.92 20.07 2.11
CA ILE A 93 6.26 19.57 1.86
C ILE A 93 7.30 20.69 1.68
N ALA A 94 6.89 21.95 1.76
CA ALA A 94 7.77 23.09 1.51
C ALA A 94 8.42 23.61 2.81
N PRO A 95 9.64 24.20 2.73
CA PRO A 95 10.26 24.88 3.86
C PRO A 95 9.41 26.02 4.42
N GLU A 96 9.52 26.30 5.71
CA GLU A 96 8.64 27.25 6.41
C GLU A 96 8.68 28.69 5.85
N ARG A 97 9.84 29.13 5.37
CA ARG A 97 9.99 30.43 4.69
C ARG A 97 9.15 30.53 3.41
N VAL A 98 9.01 29.41 2.67
CA VAL A 98 8.15 29.33 1.48
C VAL A 98 6.69 29.43 1.91
N ASN A 99 6.31 28.75 2.99
CA ASN A 99 4.92 28.76 3.49
C ASN A 99 4.41 30.17 3.85
N GLN A 100 5.27 31.02 4.41
CA GLN A 100 4.92 32.41 4.75
C GLN A 100 4.70 33.30 3.51
N VAL A 101 5.43 33.06 2.43
CA VAL A 101 5.24 33.78 1.17
C VAL A 101 3.97 33.28 0.48
N VAL A 102 3.80 31.96 0.42
CA VAL A 102 2.65 31.30 -0.21
C VAL A 102 1.33 31.70 0.47
N SER A 103 1.30 31.82 1.80
CA SER A 103 0.10 32.24 2.52
C SER A 103 -0.35 33.67 2.16
N LYS A 104 0.59 34.58 1.86
CA LYS A 104 0.27 35.92 1.37
C LYS A 104 -0.29 35.89 -0.05
N VAL A 105 0.33 35.12 -0.95
CA VAL A 105 -0.15 34.94 -2.33
C VAL A 105 -1.56 34.32 -2.35
N ARG A 106 -1.82 33.37 -1.44
CA ARG A 106 -3.12 32.70 -1.31
C ARG A 106 -4.28 33.60 -0.88
N ARG A 107 -4.01 34.79 -0.32
CA ARG A 107 -5.07 35.78 -0.05
C ARG A 107 -5.72 36.29 -1.35
N ALA A 108 -4.95 36.36 -2.43
CA ALA A 108 -5.43 36.78 -3.75
C ALA A 108 -5.68 35.58 -4.68
N PHE A 109 -4.93 34.48 -4.54
CA PHE A 109 -5.03 33.27 -5.35
C PHE A 109 -5.16 32.01 -4.47
N PRO A 110 -6.37 31.68 -3.99
CA PRO A 110 -6.58 30.59 -3.03
C PRO A 110 -6.05 29.22 -3.49
N ASP A 111 -6.04 28.96 -4.81
CA ASP A 111 -5.59 27.70 -5.40
C ASP A 111 -4.08 27.64 -5.70
N PHE A 112 -3.31 28.68 -5.34
CA PHE A 112 -1.86 28.71 -5.59
C PHE A 112 -1.12 27.58 -4.84
N LEU A 113 -0.28 26.83 -5.57
CA LEU A 113 0.50 25.69 -5.07
C LEU A 113 -0.35 24.56 -4.47
N PHE A 114 -1.50 24.27 -5.05
CA PHE A 114 -2.20 23.01 -4.82
C PHE A 114 -1.88 22.00 -5.92
N LEU A 115 -1.51 20.79 -5.50
CA LEU A 115 -1.46 19.62 -6.35
C LEU A 115 -2.86 19.02 -6.41
N ASN A 116 -3.44 19.01 -7.60
CA ASN A 116 -4.72 18.37 -7.87
C ASN A 116 -4.47 17.14 -8.73
N ALA A 117 -4.79 15.97 -8.19
CA ALA A 117 -4.51 14.71 -8.84
C ALA A 117 -5.73 13.79 -8.85
N PHE A 118 -5.80 12.99 -9.91
CA PHE A 118 -6.70 11.86 -10.01
C PHE A 118 -5.88 10.59 -9.78
N VAL A 119 -6.19 9.83 -8.74
CA VAL A 119 -5.41 8.67 -8.32
C VAL A 119 -6.25 7.42 -8.52
N ILE A 120 -5.73 6.46 -9.28
CA ILE A 120 -6.22 5.09 -9.33
C ILE A 120 -5.67 4.37 -8.10
N GLY A 121 -6.58 3.87 -7.26
CA GLY A 121 -6.27 3.27 -5.97
C GLY A 121 -7.22 3.73 -4.87
N THR A 122 -6.77 3.57 -3.64
CA THR A 122 -7.45 4.01 -2.41
C THR A 122 -6.61 5.07 -1.68
N PRO A 123 -7.18 5.97 -0.86
CA PRO A 123 -6.39 6.92 -0.07
C PRO A 123 -5.41 6.26 0.90
N ILE A 124 -5.75 5.08 1.43
CA ILE A 124 -4.93 4.36 2.41
C ILE A 124 -3.75 3.62 1.75
N ALA A 125 -2.60 3.55 2.40
CA ALA A 125 -1.46 2.79 1.89
C ALA A 125 -1.67 1.27 2.11
N ILE A 126 -1.89 0.52 1.02
CA ILE A 126 -2.06 -0.95 1.06
C ILE A 126 -0.92 -1.68 0.36
N CYS A 127 0.03 -0.95 -0.25
CA CYS A 127 1.20 -1.50 -0.95
C CYS A 127 0.83 -2.55 -2.03
N LYS A 128 -0.36 -2.44 -2.60
CA LYS A 128 -0.89 -3.32 -3.64
C LYS A 128 -1.71 -2.49 -4.64
N ASP A 129 -1.64 -2.85 -5.91
CA ASP A 129 -2.45 -2.19 -6.92
C ASP A 129 -3.95 -2.46 -6.71
N LEU A 130 -4.78 -1.58 -7.24
CA LEU A 130 -6.23 -1.75 -7.30
C LEU A 130 -6.72 -1.70 -8.74
N LEU A 131 -6.12 -2.53 -9.59
CA LEU A 131 -6.57 -2.77 -10.95
C LEU A 131 -7.45 -4.02 -10.96
N GLY A 132 -8.70 -3.87 -10.54
CA GLY A 132 -9.68 -4.95 -10.57
C GLY A 132 -10.06 -5.25 -11.99
N ILE A 133 -9.33 -6.17 -12.64
CA ILE A 133 -9.66 -6.70 -13.95
C ILE A 133 -9.99 -8.16 -13.74
N ARG A 134 -11.10 -8.60 -14.36
CA ARG A 134 -11.60 -9.97 -14.22
C ARG A 134 -10.48 -10.98 -14.51
N PRO A 135 -10.15 -11.88 -13.55
CA PRO A 135 -8.90 -12.65 -13.59
C PRO A 135 -8.89 -13.80 -14.61
N ASP A 136 -10.06 -14.25 -15.06
CA ASP A 136 -10.26 -15.31 -16.06
C ASP A 136 -10.08 -14.81 -17.50
N LEU A 137 -9.90 -13.51 -17.72
CA LEU A 137 -9.71 -12.95 -19.06
C LEU A 137 -8.36 -13.38 -19.66
N PRO A 138 -8.33 -13.75 -20.95
CA PRO A 138 -7.07 -14.00 -21.64
C PRO A 138 -6.24 -12.72 -21.71
N ARG A 139 -4.91 -12.86 -21.82
CA ARG A 139 -3.98 -11.72 -21.80
C ARG A 139 -4.35 -10.62 -22.80
N ALA A 140 -4.71 -10.97 -24.03
CA ALA A 140 -5.09 -9.98 -25.06
C ALA A 140 -6.30 -9.13 -24.65
N ALA A 141 -7.34 -9.76 -24.09
CA ALA A 141 -8.53 -9.10 -23.58
C ALA A 141 -8.20 -8.19 -22.38
N ARG A 142 -7.35 -8.66 -21.46
CA ARG A 142 -6.87 -7.88 -20.32
C ARG A 142 -6.09 -6.64 -20.77
N ASP A 143 -5.22 -6.78 -21.77
CA ASP A 143 -4.43 -5.67 -22.30
C ASP A 143 -5.34 -4.64 -22.99
N GLU A 144 -6.41 -5.08 -23.65
CA GLU A 144 -7.45 -4.20 -24.21
C GLU A 144 -8.18 -3.42 -23.10
N VAL A 145 -8.61 -4.11 -22.04
CA VAL A 145 -9.25 -3.51 -20.85
C VAL A 145 -8.32 -2.48 -20.20
N LEU A 146 -7.04 -2.81 -19.98
CA LEU A 146 -6.04 -1.86 -19.47
C LEU A 146 -5.92 -0.62 -20.37
N GLY A 147 -5.92 -0.83 -21.69
CA GLY A 147 -5.92 0.26 -22.66
C GLY A 147 -7.13 1.19 -22.50
N VAL A 148 -8.33 0.63 -22.32
CA VAL A 148 -9.56 1.40 -22.06
C VAL A 148 -9.48 2.14 -20.73
N VAL A 149 -9.14 1.45 -19.64
CA VAL A 149 -8.93 2.04 -18.31
C VAL A 149 -8.03 3.27 -18.41
N SER A 150 -6.89 3.14 -19.09
CA SER A 150 -5.91 4.21 -19.25
C SER A 150 -6.49 5.47 -19.92
N ARG A 151 -7.31 5.29 -20.96
CA ARG A 151 -7.95 6.41 -21.67
C ARG A 151 -9.04 7.04 -20.82
N GLU A 152 -9.85 6.23 -20.16
CA GLU A 152 -10.97 6.68 -19.34
C GLU A 152 -10.49 7.46 -18.10
N VAL A 153 -9.46 7.00 -17.40
CA VAL A 153 -8.93 7.75 -16.24
C VAL A 153 -8.34 9.10 -16.63
N ILE A 154 -7.69 9.18 -17.81
CA ILE A 154 -7.14 10.44 -18.34
C ILE A 154 -8.27 11.37 -18.78
N ALA A 155 -9.30 10.83 -19.45
CA ALA A 155 -10.48 11.59 -19.85
C ALA A 155 -11.21 12.13 -18.62
N ARG A 156 -11.38 11.31 -17.57
CA ARG A 156 -12.02 11.71 -16.32
C ARG A 156 -11.23 12.79 -15.60
N ALA A 157 -9.91 12.67 -15.52
CA ALA A 157 -9.05 13.71 -14.96
C ALA A 157 -9.20 15.05 -15.71
N LYS A 158 -9.26 15.03 -17.05
CA LYS A 158 -9.52 16.24 -17.86
C LYS A 158 -10.89 16.85 -17.58
N GLN A 159 -11.95 16.04 -17.50
CA GLN A 159 -13.31 16.50 -17.15
C GLN A 159 -13.33 17.19 -15.78
N LEU A 160 -12.61 16.63 -14.81
CA LEU A 160 -12.48 17.17 -13.46
C LEU A 160 -11.46 18.31 -13.35
N LYS A 161 -10.84 18.73 -14.48
CA LYS A 161 -9.79 19.77 -14.55
C LYS A 161 -8.58 19.46 -13.66
N LEU A 162 -8.21 18.19 -13.57
CA LEU A 162 -7.04 17.70 -12.83
C LEU A 162 -5.84 17.56 -13.77
N GLY A 163 -4.70 18.08 -13.35
CA GLY A 163 -3.47 18.07 -14.15
C GLY A 163 -2.78 16.71 -14.17
N LEU A 164 -2.77 16.03 -13.02
CA LEU A 164 -2.02 14.78 -12.82
C LEU A 164 -2.94 13.58 -12.68
N VAL A 165 -2.48 12.45 -13.23
CA VAL A 165 -3.08 11.13 -13.03
C VAL A 165 -2.01 10.19 -12.49
N PHE A 166 -2.32 9.53 -11.38
CA PHE A 166 -1.45 8.54 -10.75
C PHE A 166 -2.12 7.17 -10.76
N MET A 167 -1.34 6.13 -11.01
CA MET A 167 -1.68 4.75 -10.66
C MET A 167 -0.69 4.30 -9.60
N LYS A 168 -1.18 4.06 -8.38
CA LYS A 168 -0.31 3.83 -7.23
C LYS A 168 -0.03 2.35 -6.96
N GLU A 169 1.06 2.11 -6.25
CA GLU A 169 1.40 0.83 -5.60
C GLU A 169 1.60 -0.36 -6.57
N LEU A 170 2.16 -0.09 -7.75
CA LEU A 170 2.58 -1.15 -8.67
C LEU A 170 3.81 -1.86 -8.11
N THR A 171 3.68 -3.16 -7.84
CA THR A 171 4.80 -3.99 -7.37
C THR A 171 5.78 -4.30 -8.50
N THR A 172 6.99 -4.74 -8.15
CA THR A 172 7.98 -5.27 -9.11
C THR A 172 7.42 -6.40 -9.98
N GLN A 173 6.51 -7.21 -9.44
CA GLN A 173 5.84 -8.30 -10.16
C GLN A 173 4.79 -7.78 -11.15
N LYS A 174 3.99 -6.78 -10.75
CA LYS A 174 2.89 -6.24 -11.56
C LYS A 174 3.37 -5.28 -12.66
N LEU A 175 4.47 -4.58 -12.40
CA LEU A 175 4.98 -3.52 -13.26
C LEU A 175 5.13 -3.93 -14.74
N PRO A 176 5.72 -5.08 -15.12
CA PRO A 176 5.89 -5.44 -16.53
C PRO A 176 4.55 -5.55 -17.27
N GLU A 177 3.55 -6.21 -16.66
CA GLU A 177 2.22 -6.39 -17.26
C GLU A 177 1.54 -5.05 -17.56
N VAL A 178 1.66 -4.09 -16.64
CA VAL A 178 1.04 -2.76 -16.80
C VAL A 178 1.85 -1.90 -17.75
N LYS A 179 3.18 -1.95 -17.67
CA LYS A 179 4.09 -1.09 -18.45
C LYS A 179 4.03 -1.41 -19.94
N ASP A 180 3.91 -2.68 -20.30
CA ASP A 180 3.79 -3.13 -21.70
C ASP A 180 2.62 -2.43 -22.41
N VAL A 181 1.49 -2.25 -21.72
CA VAL A 181 0.28 -1.65 -22.29
C VAL A 181 0.28 -0.13 -22.14
N LEU A 182 0.65 0.39 -20.96
CA LEU A 182 0.38 1.77 -20.58
C LEU A 182 1.52 2.76 -20.88
N SER A 183 2.70 2.29 -21.29
CA SER A 183 3.88 3.13 -21.58
C SER A 183 3.65 4.23 -22.64
N ARG A 184 2.64 4.07 -23.50
CA ARG A 184 2.23 5.12 -24.46
C ARG A 184 1.69 6.37 -23.76
N HIS A 185 0.99 6.19 -22.65
CA HIS A 185 0.29 7.26 -21.94
C HIS A 185 0.93 7.62 -20.62
N PHE A 186 1.56 6.67 -19.93
CA PHE A 186 2.12 6.86 -18.60
C PHE A 186 3.64 6.75 -18.60
N SER A 187 4.26 7.55 -17.72
CA SER A 187 5.66 7.39 -17.31
C SER A 187 5.70 6.59 -16.04
N PHE A 188 6.69 5.71 -15.87
CA PHE A 188 6.82 4.90 -14.66
C PHE A 188 7.98 5.41 -13.84
N VAL A 189 7.71 5.71 -12.58
CA VAL A 189 8.70 6.20 -11.62
C VAL A 189 8.61 5.38 -10.34
N GLU A 190 9.69 5.36 -9.57
CA GLU A 190 9.68 4.74 -8.26
C GLU A 190 8.87 5.59 -7.26
N SER A 191 8.28 4.93 -6.26
CA SER A 191 7.64 5.54 -5.09
C SER A 191 8.25 5.03 -3.79
N ALA A 192 7.70 5.51 -2.67
CA ALA A 192 8.04 4.99 -1.36
C ALA A 192 7.96 3.45 -1.36
N ALA A 193 9.11 2.80 -1.22
CA ALA A 193 9.24 1.36 -1.23
C ALA A 193 8.50 0.73 -0.04
N THR A 194 8.15 -0.55 -0.15
CA THR A 194 7.66 -1.34 0.99
C THR A 194 8.80 -2.17 1.59
N THR A 195 8.55 -2.81 2.72
CA THR A 195 9.54 -3.63 3.42
C THR A 195 8.97 -4.96 3.84
N TYR A 196 9.80 -5.99 3.79
CA TYR A 196 9.44 -7.35 4.19
C TYR A 196 10.41 -7.89 5.23
N LEU A 197 9.89 -8.65 6.18
CA LEU A 197 10.68 -9.37 7.17
C LEU A 197 10.29 -10.84 7.15
N TYR A 198 11.28 -11.71 6.95
CA TYR A 198 11.07 -13.16 7.01
C TYR A 198 11.33 -13.66 8.42
N LEU A 199 10.32 -14.33 8.97
CA LEU A 199 10.28 -14.80 10.35
C LEU A 199 10.92 -16.19 10.49
N GLY A 200 10.83 -16.99 9.42
CA GLY A 200 11.31 -18.38 9.39
C GLY A 200 10.17 -19.31 9.03
N GLU A 201 10.49 -20.58 8.76
CA GLU A 201 9.45 -21.59 8.56
C GLU A 201 8.72 -21.87 9.87
N PRO A 202 7.36 -21.85 9.88
CA PRO A 202 6.56 -22.12 11.05
C PRO A 202 6.93 -23.45 11.70
N GLY A 203 7.11 -23.44 13.02
CA GLY A 203 7.44 -24.63 13.81
C GLY A 203 8.89 -25.11 13.75
N LYS A 204 9.76 -24.53 12.91
CA LYS A 204 11.19 -24.92 12.87
C LYS A 204 12.06 -24.18 13.89
N SER A 205 11.88 -22.87 14.00
CA SER A 205 12.61 -22.00 14.92
C SER A 205 11.90 -20.67 15.03
N THR A 206 12.11 -19.93 16.12
CA THR A 206 11.59 -18.55 16.21
C THR A 206 12.52 -17.59 15.46
N PHE A 207 11.98 -16.44 15.05
CA PHE A 207 12.73 -15.31 14.50
C PHE A 207 13.93 -14.96 15.39
N LYS A 208 13.72 -14.93 16.71
CA LYS A 208 14.74 -14.64 17.71
C LYS A 208 15.88 -15.66 17.74
N ASP A 209 15.59 -16.93 17.49
CA ASP A 209 16.59 -18.01 17.45
C ASP A 209 17.49 -17.90 16.22
N ARG A 210 16.98 -17.33 15.13
CA ARG A 210 17.69 -17.11 13.87
C ARG A 210 18.62 -15.88 13.90
N LEU A 211 18.38 -14.93 14.81
CA LEU A 211 19.24 -13.75 15.02
C LEU A 211 20.65 -14.13 15.48
N ARG A 212 21.66 -13.35 15.05
CA ARG A 212 23.01 -13.40 15.65
C ARG A 212 22.97 -12.89 17.10
N LYS A 213 23.94 -13.32 17.92
CA LYS A 213 24.02 -13.02 19.37
C LYS A 213 23.83 -11.52 19.68
N LYS A 214 24.48 -10.63 18.91
CA LYS A 214 24.37 -9.16 19.05
C LYS A 214 22.92 -8.69 18.92
N TYR A 215 22.24 -9.06 17.84
CA TYR A 215 20.86 -8.62 17.57
C TYR A 215 19.85 -9.26 18.51
N ARG A 216 20.05 -10.52 18.89
CA ARG A 216 19.24 -11.17 19.92
C ARG A 216 19.35 -10.48 21.28
N SER A 217 20.57 -10.15 21.71
CA SER A 217 20.79 -9.41 22.96
C SER A 217 20.14 -8.03 22.89
N LEU A 218 20.24 -7.35 21.74
CA LEU A 218 19.63 -6.04 21.53
C LEU A 218 18.09 -6.10 21.59
N MET A 219 17.48 -7.11 20.96
CA MET A 219 16.05 -7.37 21.04
C MET A 219 15.62 -7.60 22.49
N ASN A 220 16.29 -8.50 23.21
CA ASN A 220 16.00 -8.78 24.62
C ASN A 220 16.04 -7.53 25.49
N ASN A 221 17.10 -6.72 25.36
CA ASN A 221 17.27 -5.51 26.14
C ASN A 221 16.14 -4.51 25.84
N ARG A 222 15.74 -4.36 24.58
CA ARG A 222 14.62 -3.47 24.20
C ARG A 222 13.28 -3.97 24.75
N MET A 223 13.03 -5.28 24.69
CA MET A 223 11.82 -5.87 25.27
C MET A 223 11.76 -5.69 26.78
N ALA A 224 12.88 -5.87 27.49
CA ALA A 224 12.96 -5.63 28.93
C ALA A 224 12.61 -4.18 29.30
N ARG A 225 13.10 -3.20 28.54
CA ARG A 225 12.80 -1.78 28.76
C ARG A 225 11.31 -1.43 28.68
N LEU A 226 10.57 -2.10 27.80
CA LEU A 226 9.11 -1.91 27.71
C LEU A 226 8.44 -2.38 29.02
N THR A 227 8.82 -3.55 29.51
CA THR A 227 8.30 -4.10 30.77
C THR A 227 8.71 -3.26 31.98
N GLU A 228 9.97 -2.82 32.04
CA GLU A 228 10.50 -1.94 33.10
C GLU A 228 9.79 -0.58 33.14
N ALA A 229 9.37 -0.06 31.99
CA ALA A 229 8.57 1.15 31.87
C ALA A 229 7.08 0.96 32.26
N GLY A 230 6.69 -0.24 32.74
CA GLY A 230 5.32 -0.55 33.15
C GLY A 230 4.34 -0.63 31.99
N MET A 231 4.84 -0.88 30.76
CA MET A 231 4.03 -0.95 29.57
C MET A 231 3.59 -2.39 29.28
N ARG A 232 2.39 -2.57 28.72
CA ARG A 232 1.81 -3.87 28.41
C ARG A 232 0.98 -3.84 27.12
N TRP A 233 1.02 -4.93 26.37
CA TRP A 233 0.23 -5.09 25.15
C TRP A 233 -1.05 -5.89 25.41
N GLU A 234 -2.16 -5.43 24.84
CA GLU A 234 -3.43 -6.14 24.76
C GLU A 234 -3.85 -6.32 23.31
N MET A 235 -4.37 -7.49 22.96
CA MET A 235 -4.95 -7.76 21.64
C MET A 235 -6.46 -7.70 21.74
N THR A 236 -7.12 -6.96 20.86
CA THR A 236 -8.59 -6.88 20.81
C THR A 236 -9.11 -6.74 19.39
N GLN A 237 -10.27 -7.33 19.11
CA GLN A 237 -11.04 -7.09 17.88
C GLN A 237 -12.01 -5.91 18.06
N ASP A 238 -12.43 -5.64 19.29
CA ASP A 238 -13.24 -4.47 19.63
C ASP A 238 -12.33 -3.32 20.11
N PHE A 239 -11.66 -2.68 19.16
CA PHE A 239 -10.86 -1.48 19.40
C PHE A 239 -11.66 -0.18 19.15
N SER A 240 -12.93 -0.29 18.74
CA SER A 240 -13.80 0.85 18.42
C SER A 240 -13.85 1.89 19.57
N ARG A 241 -13.99 1.40 20.80
CA ARG A 241 -13.99 2.21 22.04
C ARG A 241 -12.67 2.96 22.30
N HIS A 242 -11.57 2.54 21.68
CA HIS A 242 -10.26 3.17 21.79
C HIS A 242 -9.95 4.12 20.62
N ALA A 243 -10.82 4.24 19.62
CA ALA A 243 -10.59 5.06 18.41
C ALA A 243 -10.18 6.51 18.73
N ALA A 244 -10.83 7.14 19.72
CA ALA A 244 -10.50 8.50 20.15
C ALA A 244 -9.11 8.62 20.81
N GLN A 245 -8.61 7.55 21.44
CA GLN A 245 -7.24 7.50 22.00
C GLN A 245 -6.20 7.12 20.94
N MET A 246 -6.58 6.28 19.96
CA MET A 246 -5.73 5.88 18.84
C MET A 246 -5.44 7.07 17.92
N HIS A 247 -6.46 7.88 17.60
CA HIS A 247 -6.34 8.93 16.59
C HIS A 247 -5.20 9.94 16.84
N PRO A 248 -5.01 10.50 18.05
CA PRO A 248 -3.86 11.36 18.34
C PRO A 248 -2.51 10.67 18.13
N LEU A 249 -2.38 9.38 18.49
CA LEU A 249 -1.16 8.59 18.30
C LEU A 249 -0.86 8.37 16.81
N TYR A 250 -1.90 8.14 16.01
CA TYR A 250 -1.81 8.09 14.55
C TYR A 250 -1.34 9.43 13.97
N LEU A 251 -1.93 10.55 14.43
CA LEU A 251 -1.54 11.88 13.96
C LEU A 251 -0.08 12.21 14.27
N GLN A 252 0.46 11.72 15.39
CA GLN A 252 1.88 11.87 15.69
C GLN A 252 2.78 11.17 14.65
N VAL A 253 2.40 9.95 14.22
CA VAL A 253 3.12 9.20 13.16
C VAL A 253 2.97 9.89 11.81
N LEU A 254 1.74 10.26 11.44
CA LEU A 254 1.45 11.00 10.20
C LEU A 254 2.22 12.33 10.15
N GLY A 255 2.33 13.02 11.28
CA GLY A 255 3.06 14.27 11.47
C GLY A 255 4.53 14.18 11.05
N ARG A 256 5.14 13.00 11.14
CA ARG A 256 6.54 12.75 10.77
C ARG A 256 6.71 12.22 9.34
N SER A 257 5.63 11.81 8.68
CA SER A 257 5.70 11.38 7.29
C SER A 257 5.95 12.57 6.36
N LYS A 258 6.87 12.40 5.40
CA LYS A 258 7.16 13.40 4.35
C LYS A 258 6.05 13.51 3.32
N ILE A 259 5.27 12.45 3.14
CA ILE A 259 4.16 12.38 2.19
C ILE A 259 2.91 11.97 2.96
N ARG A 260 1.82 12.72 2.78
CA ARG A 260 0.53 12.48 3.42
C ARG A 260 -0.52 12.46 2.32
N PHE A 261 -1.02 11.28 1.97
CA PHE A 261 -2.12 11.13 1.01
C PHE A 261 -3.48 11.22 1.69
N GLU A 262 -3.51 10.88 2.97
CA GLU A 262 -4.71 10.82 3.78
C GLU A 262 -4.46 11.41 5.18
N THR A 263 -5.54 11.86 5.80
CA THR A 263 -5.62 12.03 7.25
C THR A 263 -6.90 11.33 7.69
N LEU A 264 -6.75 10.14 8.27
CA LEU A 264 -7.87 9.34 8.71
C LEU A 264 -8.59 10.02 9.87
N SER A 265 -9.91 9.90 9.91
CA SER A 265 -10.77 10.39 10.98
C SER A 265 -10.82 9.40 12.15
N VAL A 266 -11.31 9.84 13.31
CA VAL A 266 -11.66 8.94 14.42
C VAL A 266 -12.67 7.89 13.94
N ASP A 267 -13.63 8.31 13.10
CA ASP A 267 -14.69 7.47 12.56
C ASP A 267 -14.17 6.30 11.73
N PHE A 268 -13.04 6.48 11.01
CA PHE A 268 -12.37 5.36 10.34
C PHE A 268 -12.03 4.25 11.34
N PHE A 269 -11.33 4.59 12.42
CA PHE A 269 -10.93 3.62 13.44
C PHE A 269 -12.13 3.04 14.19
N ALA A 270 -13.18 3.84 14.44
CA ALA A 270 -14.37 3.39 15.15
C ALA A 270 -15.20 2.38 14.34
N GLN A 271 -15.33 2.58 13.02
CA GLN A 271 -16.18 1.74 12.17
C GLN A 271 -15.45 0.54 11.58
N LEU A 272 -14.11 0.52 11.58
CA LEU A 272 -13.34 -0.52 10.89
C LEU A 272 -13.62 -1.92 11.45
N SER A 273 -13.68 -2.06 12.77
CA SER A 273 -13.98 -3.35 13.43
C SER A 273 -15.39 -3.86 13.11
N GLU A 274 -16.37 -2.97 13.03
CA GLU A 274 -17.75 -3.33 12.69
C GLU A 274 -17.84 -3.85 11.25
N ARG A 275 -17.15 -3.19 10.31
CA ARG A 275 -17.24 -3.52 8.88
C ARG A 275 -16.45 -4.78 8.49
N LEU A 276 -15.26 -4.96 9.05
CA LEU A 276 -14.37 -6.07 8.70
C LEU A 276 -14.51 -7.27 9.64
N GLY A 277 -15.19 -7.11 10.78
CA GLY A 277 -15.47 -8.18 11.73
C GLY A 277 -14.19 -8.87 12.19
N ASP A 278 -14.11 -10.18 11.94
CA ASP A 278 -12.98 -11.00 12.35
C ASP A 278 -11.70 -10.76 11.51
N ARG A 279 -11.79 -10.06 10.38
CA ARG A 279 -10.65 -9.74 9.49
C ARG A 279 -9.81 -8.55 9.93
N VAL A 280 -10.12 -7.94 11.08
CA VAL A 280 -9.35 -6.83 11.66
C VAL A 280 -9.18 -7.01 13.17
N PHE A 281 -8.04 -6.58 13.69
CA PHE A 281 -7.77 -6.52 15.13
C PHE A 281 -6.68 -5.49 15.43
N ALA A 282 -6.57 -5.07 16.68
CA ALA A 282 -5.54 -4.15 17.13
C ALA A 282 -4.72 -4.75 18.28
N LEU A 283 -3.44 -4.37 18.32
CA LEU A 283 -2.60 -4.47 19.51
C LEU A 283 -2.52 -3.09 20.14
N LEU A 284 -2.87 -2.99 21.41
CA LEU A 284 -2.91 -1.75 22.18
C LEU A 284 -1.84 -1.82 23.26
N CYS A 285 -0.91 -0.87 23.27
CA CYS A 285 0.12 -0.75 24.30
C CYS A 285 -0.29 0.30 25.32
N PHE A 286 -0.43 -0.10 26.58
CA PHE A 286 -0.81 0.77 27.69
C PHE A 286 0.34 0.96 28.66
N GLN A 287 0.46 2.17 29.21
CA GLN A 287 1.23 2.48 30.42
C GLN A 287 0.24 2.90 31.51
N GLY A 288 -0.06 2.00 32.45
CA GLY A 288 -1.24 2.14 33.31
C GLY A 288 -2.53 2.08 32.47
N GLU A 289 -3.37 3.13 32.56
CA GLU A 289 -4.60 3.28 31.77
C GLU A 289 -4.40 4.08 30.48
N ARG A 290 -3.22 4.68 30.28
CA ARG A 290 -2.93 5.51 29.11
C ARG A 290 -2.54 4.64 27.93
N LEU A 291 -3.26 4.74 26.82
CA LEU A 291 -2.82 4.18 25.54
C LEU A 291 -1.62 4.98 25.02
N VAL A 292 -0.49 4.32 24.81
CA VAL A 292 0.78 4.95 24.37
C VAL A 292 1.23 4.49 22.98
N SER A 293 0.72 3.37 22.49
CA SER A 293 0.97 2.89 21.13
C SER A 293 -0.17 1.98 20.69
N PHE A 294 -0.41 1.88 19.38
CA PHE A 294 -1.21 0.80 18.82
C PHE A 294 -0.62 0.31 17.50
N GLU A 295 -0.91 -0.94 17.16
CA GLU A 295 -0.73 -1.52 15.83
C GLU A 295 -2.08 -2.07 15.38
N LEU A 296 -2.54 -1.66 14.21
CA LEU A 296 -3.79 -2.12 13.61
C LEU A 296 -3.49 -3.10 12.49
N PHE A 297 -4.17 -4.23 12.51
CA PHE A 297 -3.93 -5.34 11.59
C PHE A 297 -5.17 -5.66 10.79
N LEU A 298 -4.97 -5.89 9.49
CA LEU A 298 -5.90 -6.66 8.68
C LEU A 298 -5.39 -8.09 8.57
N LYS A 299 -6.31 -9.05 8.47
CA LYS A 299 -5.93 -10.44 8.24
C LYS A 299 -6.88 -11.15 7.28
N ASP A 300 -6.32 -12.13 6.61
CA ASP A 300 -7.05 -13.16 5.89
C ASP A 300 -6.40 -14.52 6.13
N ALA A 301 -6.80 -15.52 5.36
CA ALA A 301 -6.30 -16.88 5.50
C ALA A 301 -4.78 -16.96 5.25
N GLU A 302 -4.26 -16.15 4.33
CA GLU A 302 -2.89 -16.20 3.87
C GLU A 302 -2.00 -15.20 4.61
N TRP A 303 -2.48 -13.98 4.85
CA TRP A 303 -1.67 -12.86 5.34
C TRP A 303 -2.22 -12.20 6.61
N ILE A 304 -1.29 -11.60 7.38
CA ILE A 304 -1.58 -10.65 8.45
C ILE A 304 -0.79 -9.38 8.13
N HIS A 305 -1.52 -8.29 7.90
CA HIS A 305 -1.01 -7.00 7.45
C HIS A 305 -1.06 -5.98 8.57
N PRO A 306 0.07 -5.57 9.17
CA PRO A 306 0.10 -4.35 9.97
C PRO A 306 -0.14 -3.15 9.05
N ILE A 307 -1.27 -2.47 9.20
CA ILE A 307 -1.70 -1.38 8.30
C ILE A 307 -1.52 0.02 8.90
N TYR A 308 -1.62 0.16 10.22
CA TYR A 308 -1.42 1.45 10.88
C TYR A 308 -0.73 1.31 12.24
N LEU A 309 0.30 2.13 12.41
CA LEU A 309 0.97 2.37 13.69
C LEU A 309 0.50 3.73 14.23
N GLY A 310 0.14 3.75 15.52
CA GLY A 310 0.14 4.97 16.31
C GLY A 310 1.16 4.86 17.43
N LEU A 311 1.88 5.94 17.68
CA LEU A 311 2.93 5.96 18.68
C LEU A 311 3.01 7.30 19.38
N ASP A 312 3.10 7.28 20.71
CA ASP A 312 3.49 8.44 21.48
C ASP A 312 5.00 8.63 21.43
N TYR A 313 5.45 9.60 20.65
CA TYR A 313 6.87 9.82 20.47
C TYR A 313 7.56 10.41 21.69
N SER A 314 6.84 10.97 22.67
CA SER A 314 7.48 11.38 23.93
C SER A 314 8.01 10.17 24.71
N LEU A 315 7.43 8.99 24.48
CA LEU A 315 7.79 7.72 25.13
C LEU A 315 8.58 6.79 24.21
N ARG A 316 8.97 7.25 23.00
CA ARG A 316 9.70 6.44 22.00
C ARG A 316 10.93 5.78 22.60
N ASP A 317 11.73 6.56 23.31
CA ASP A 317 13.02 6.12 23.80
C ASP A 317 12.88 5.35 25.11
N GLU A 318 12.01 5.77 26.03
CA GLU A 318 11.80 5.18 27.36
C GLU A 318 11.56 3.66 27.29
N GLY A 319 10.55 3.24 26.53
CA GLY A 319 10.21 1.83 26.32
C GLY A 319 10.75 1.23 25.02
N ALA A 320 11.66 1.91 24.31
CA ALA A 320 12.05 1.56 22.93
C ALA A 320 10.84 1.25 22.03
N LEU A 321 9.73 1.99 22.22
CA LEU A 321 8.37 1.61 21.81
C LEU A 321 8.28 1.25 20.32
N TYR A 322 8.95 2.01 19.45
CA TYR A 322 8.93 1.75 18.01
C TYR A 322 9.50 0.36 17.67
N PHE A 323 10.61 -0.05 18.30
CA PHE A 323 11.18 -1.37 18.10
C PHE A 323 10.30 -2.47 18.67
N ASN A 324 9.76 -2.23 19.87
CA ASN A 324 8.87 -3.18 20.50
C ASN A 324 7.55 -3.37 19.74
N SER A 325 7.07 -2.35 19.04
CA SER A 325 5.95 -2.46 18.11
C SER A 325 6.23 -3.52 17.02
N ILE A 326 7.42 -3.45 16.40
CA ILE A 326 7.80 -4.44 15.39
C ILE A 326 8.05 -5.82 16.01
N TYR A 327 8.66 -5.91 17.20
CA TYR A 327 8.82 -7.21 17.87
C TYR A 327 7.47 -7.83 18.22
N LYS A 328 6.47 -7.01 18.58
CA LYS A 328 5.11 -7.49 18.84
C LYS A 328 4.41 -7.95 17.56
N ILE A 329 4.62 -7.26 16.43
CA ILE A 329 4.19 -7.75 15.10
C ILE A 329 4.78 -9.15 14.84
N VAL A 330 6.09 -9.33 15.07
CA VAL A 330 6.76 -10.64 14.89
C VAL A 330 6.11 -11.71 15.76
N GLU A 331 5.94 -11.46 17.07
CA GLU A 331 5.31 -12.42 17.98
C GLU A 331 3.89 -12.82 17.52
N VAL A 332 3.09 -11.86 17.06
CA VAL A 332 1.73 -12.14 16.57
C VAL A 332 1.76 -12.98 15.32
N LEU A 333 2.61 -12.66 14.34
CA LEU A 333 2.67 -13.44 13.10
C LEU A 333 3.21 -14.85 13.34
N GLU A 334 4.22 -15.01 14.20
CA GLU A 334 4.73 -16.34 14.58
C GLU A 334 3.65 -17.18 15.26
N ALA A 335 2.87 -16.59 16.18
CA ALA A 335 1.77 -17.28 16.85
C ALA A 335 0.66 -17.72 15.88
N HIS A 336 0.52 -17.04 14.74
CA HIS A 336 -0.41 -17.40 13.66
C HIS A 336 0.24 -18.28 12.57
N GLY A 337 1.46 -18.77 12.78
CA GLY A 337 2.16 -19.62 11.82
C GLY A 337 2.49 -18.92 10.50
N LYS A 338 2.72 -17.60 10.52
CA LYS A 338 3.10 -16.82 9.34
C LYS A 338 4.62 -16.71 9.22
N SER A 339 5.12 -16.92 8.01
CA SER A 339 6.56 -16.93 7.71
C SER A 339 7.11 -15.56 7.31
N VAL A 340 6.26 -14.64 6.85
CA VAL A 340 6.65 -13.32 6.32
C VAL A 340 5.66 -12.27 6.78
N VAL A 341 6.16 -11.06 7.06
CA VAL A 341 5.35 -9.86 7.22
C VAL A 341 5.76 -8.77 6.24
N GLN A 342 4.78 -8.07 5.65
CA GLN A 342 4.99 -6.78 4.98
C GLN A 342 4.84 -5.67 6.03
N LEU A 343 5.93 -4.95 6.33
CA LEU A 343 5.94 -3.89 7.34
C LEU A 343 5.58 -2.51 6.76
N GLY A 344 5.24 -2.45 5.46
CA GLY A 344 4.84 -1.23 4.77
C GLY A 344 5.99 -0.24 4.53
N GLN A 345 5.65 1.02 4.34
CA GLN A 345 6.56 2.08 3.91
C GLN A 345 7.24 2.81 5.09
N THR A 346 8.19 3.69 4.80
CA THR A 346 8.93 4.55 5.77
C THR A 346 9.82 3.81 6.79
N SER A 347 10.59 4.59 7.56
CA SER A 347 11.48 4.10 8.63
C SER A 347 12.42 2.97 8.21
N TYR A 348 12.87 3.00 6.95
CA TYR A 348 13.63 1.93 6.29
C TYR A 348 14.88 1.53 7.08
N ALA A 349 15.65 2.48 7.62
CA ALA A 349 16.84 2.19 8.41
C ALA A 349 16.52 1.39 9.68
N VAL A 350 15.40 1.70 10.35
CA VAL A 350 14.97 0.99 11.56
C VAL A 350 14.55 -0.44 11.22
N LYS A 351 13.76 -0.62 10.16
CA LYS A 351 13.31 -1.94 9.70
C LYS A 351 14.49 -2.78 9.18
N ALA A 352 15.43 -2.19 8.46
CA ALA A 352 16.64 -2.88 8.03
C ALA A 352 17.53 -3.30 9.21
N SER A 353 17.59 -2.52 10.29
CA SER A 353 18.37 -2.87 11.48
C SER A 353 17.88 -4.11 12.23
N ILE A 354 16.67 -4.59 11.91
CA ILE A 354 16.10 -5.85 12.42
C ILE A 354 16.01 -6.93 11.34
N GLY A 355 16.59 -6.71 10.16
CA GLY A 355 16.70 -7.70 9.09
C GLY A 355 15.62 -7.59 8.02
N ALA A 356 14.81 -6.53 7.99
CA ALA A 356 13.86 -6.32 6.92
C ALA A 356 14.59 -5.95 5.62
N VAL A 357 14.06 -6.42 4.50
CA VAL A 357 14.50 -6.07 3.14
C VAL A 357 13.54 -5.04 2.54
N VAL A 358 14.02 -4.29 1.56
CA VAL A 358 13.23 -3.27 0.85
C VAL A 358 12.84 -3.81 -0.53
N ASP A 359 11.56 -3.73 -0.85
CA ASP A 359 11.04 -4.03 -2.19
C ASP A 359 10.44 -2.75 -2.80
N ARG A 360 10.79 -2.50 -4.06
CA ARG A 360 10.46 -1.25 -4.76
C ARG A 360 8.98 -1.25 -5.15
N LEU A 361 8.35 -0.10 -4.98
CA LEU A 361 7.00 0.18 -5.49
C LEU A 361 7.09 1.26 -6.56
N TYR A 362 6.22 1.20 -7.55
CA TYR A 362 6.20 2.10 -8.69
C TYR A 362 4.87 2.83 -8.82
N LEU A 363 4.93 4.02 -9.41
CA LEU A 363 3.78 4.80 -9.84
C LEU A 363 3.79 4.89 -11.36
N ALA A 364 2.62 4.73 -11.98
CA ALA A 364 2.39 5.24 -13.31
C ALA A 364 1.90 6.69 -13.20
N VAL A 365 2.56 7.63 -13.88
CA VAL A 365 2.27 9.07 -13.84
C VAL A 365 1.96 9.59 -15.22
N HIS A 366 0.87 10.32 -15.34
CA HIS A 366 0.49 11.07 -16.54
C HIS A 366 0.17 12.52 -16.18
N HIS A 367 0.41 13.43 -17.13
CA HIS A 367 -0.06 14.80 -17.03
C HIS A 367 -0.92 15.15 -18.24
N THR A 368 -2.09 15.74 -18.01
CA THR A 368 -3.09 16.00 -19.06
C THR A 368 -2.63 17.06 -20.07
N ASN A 369 -1.78 18.00 -19.66
CA ASN A 369 -1.00 18.89 -20.53
C ASN A 369 0.21 18.15 -21.16
N PRO A 370 0.31 18.06 -22.50
CA PRO A 370 1.40 17.36 -23.20
C PRO A 370 2.81 17.88 -22.90
N VAL A 371 2.99 19.20 -22.72
CA VAL A 371 4.30 19.81 -22.43
C VAL A 371 4.77 19.38 -21.05
N LEU A 372 3.90 19.51 -20.04
CA LEU A 372 4.21 19.07 -18.68
C LEU A 372 4.41 17.55 -18.60
N HIS A 373 3.67 16.77 -19.41
CA HIS A 373 3.90 15.34 -19.52
C HIS A 373 5.27 15.01 -20.11
N GLN A 374 5.74 15.75 -21.11
CA GLN A 374 7.08 15.57 -21.67
C GLN A 374 8.17 15.95 -20.64
N LEU A 375 7.93 16.97 -19.82
CA LEU A 375 8.82 17.30 -18.69
C LEU A 375 8.85 16.17 -17.66
N LEU A 376 7.70 15.59 -17.30
CA LEU A 376 7.65 14.42 -16.42
C LEU A 376 8.41 13.22 -16.99
N LYS A 377 8.31 12.97 -18.30
CA LYS A 377 9.10 11.93 -18.97
C LYS A 377 10.60 12.18 -18.87
N ARG A 378 11.02 13.44 -18.96
CA ARG A 378 12.43 13.82 -18.98
C ARG A 378 13.06 13.90 -17.58
N PHE A 379 12.30 14.38 -16.60
CA PHE A 379 12.77 14.70 -15.24
C PHE A 379 12.06 13.89 -14.14
N GLY A 380 11.40 12.80 -14.52
CA GLY A 380 10.59 12.00 -13.58
C GLY A 380 11.41 11.43 -12.43
N THR A 381 12.66 11.03 -12.69
CA THR A 381 13.59 10.51 -11.69
C THR A 381 14.02 11.55 -10.66
N GLU A 382 14.12 12.81 -11.06
CA GLU A 382 14.49 13.93 -10.20
C GLU A 382 13.29 14.42 -9.38
N LEU A 383 12.09 14.35 -9.96
CA LEU A 383 10.83 14.70 -9.29
C LEU A 383 10.37 13.61 -8.31
N PHE A 384 10.67 12.35 -8.62
CA PHE A 384 10.36 11.17 -7.82
C PHE A 384 11.65 10.39 -7.57
N PRO A 385 12.53 10.90 -6.69
CA PRO A 385 13.79 10.22 -6.40
C PRO A 385 13.51 8.84 -5.80
N PRO A 386 14.28 7.81 -6.19
CA PRO A 386 14.10 6.47 -5.66
C PRO A 386 14.32 6.44 -4.16
N THR A 387 13.70 5.49 -3.48
CA THR A 387 13.89 5.30 -2.05
C THR A 387 15.35 4.87 -1.81
N PRO A 388 16.13 5.60 -1.01
CA PRO A 388 17.48 5.17 -0.68
C PRO A 388 17.41 3.82 0.04
N LEU A 389 18.06 2.81 -0.53
CA LEU A 389 18.15 1.51 0.13
C LEU A 389 19.04 1.64 1.37
N PRO A 390 18.62 1.14 2.53
CA PRO A 390 19.50 1.04 3.69
C PRO A 390 20.63 0.05 3.39
N ARG A 391 21.81 0.26 3.99
CA ARG A 391 22.91 -0.70 3.90
C ARG A 391 22.47 -2.05 4.45
N SER A 392 22.85 -3.12 3.76
CA SER A 392 22.60 -4.48 4.24
C SER A 392 23.29 -4.69 5.58
N GLN A 393 22.57 -5.25 6.55
CA GLN A 393 23.16 -5.65 7.82
C GLN A 393 23.07 -7.16 7.94
N ARG A 394 24.19 -7.79 8.32
CA ARG A 394 24.20 -9.23 8.61
C ARG A 394 23.53 -9.51 9.96
N VAL A 395 22.20 -9.49 9.99
CA VAL A 395 21.34 -9.63 11.18
C VAL A 395 21.16 -11.09 11.60
N PHE A 396 20.96 -11.99 10.63
CA PHE A 396 20.72 -13.41 10.84
C PHE A 396 22.00 -14.24 10.84
N ARG A 397 21.94 -15.42 11.48
CA ARG A 397 23.03 -16.40 11.48
C ARG A 397 23.27 -16.93 10.07
N ASP A 398 22.18 -17.25 9.38
CA ASP A 398 22.15 -17.65 7.97
C ASP A 398 21.37 -16.60 7.18
N MET A 399 22.08 -15.82 6.37
CA MET A 399 21.45 -14.82 5.50
C MET A 399 20.86 -15.46 4.23
N GLN A 400 21.44 -16.57 3.77
CA GLN A 400 20.98 -17.25 2.56
C GLN A 400 19.61 -17.87 2.81
N GLU A 401 19.43 -18.56 3.95
CA GLU A 401 18.13 -19.10 4.36
C GLU A 401 17.05 -18.01 4.38
N ASN A 402 17.40 -16.81 4.87
CA ASN A 402 16.48 -15.68 4.93
C ASN A 402 16.07 -15.19 3.52
N ASP A 403 17.04 -15.11 2.63
CA ASP A 403 16.86 -14.60 1.28
C ASP A 403 16.08 -15.60 0.42
N ASP A 404 16.39 -16.89 0.53
CA ASP A 404 15.64 -17.98 -0.08
C ASP A 404 14.21 -18.05 0.46
N GLY A 405 14.02 -17.80 1.75
CA GLY A 405 12.71 -17.70 2.39
C GLY A 405 11.85 -16.62 1.76
N LEU A 406 12.36 -15.40 1.65
CA LEU A 406 11.68 -14.29 0.97
C LEU A 406 11.38 -14.61 -0.50
N ALA A 407 12.33 -15.21 -1.21
CA ALA A 407 12.16 -15.58 -2.62
C ALA A 407 11.06 -16.63 -2.83
N ARG A 408 10.89 -17.60 -1.91
CA ARG A 408 9.77 -18.56 -1.94
C ARG A 408 8.40 -17.88 -1.85
N HIS A 409 8.31 -16.72 -1.21
CA HIS A 409 7.11 -15.88 -1.16
C HIS A 409 7.03 -14.88 -2.32
N GLY A 410 7.85 -15.03 -3.35
CA GLY A 410 7.87 -14.16 -4.54
C GLY A 410 8.46 -12.77 -4.29
N ILE A 411 9.03 -12.51 -3.11
CA ILE A 411 9.56 -11.18 -2.76
C ILE A 411 10.90 -11.00 -3.44
N ARG A 412 10.98 -9.98 -4.30
CA ARG A 412 12.21 -9.55 -4.96
C ARG A 412 12.73 -8.33 -4.23
N PHE A 413 14.00 -8.34 -3.87
CA PHE A 413 14.61 -7.22 -3.16
C PHE A 413 16.05 -7.04 -3.62
N GLU A 414 16.56 -5.83 -3.40
CA GLU A 414 17.95 -5.47 -3.65
C GLU A 414 18.63 -5.20 -2.31
N ARG A 415 19.92 -5.55 -2.22
CA ARG A 415 20.78 -5.15 -1.11
C ARG A 415 21.87 -4.24 -1.65
N LEU A 416 22.14 -3.17 -0.93
CA LEU A 416 23.44 -2.51 -1.05
C LEU A 416 24.43 -3.41 -0.32
N ASP A 417 25.31 -4.05 -1.08
CA ASP A 417 26.40 -4.85 -0.53
C ASP A 417 27.20 -4.00 0.47
N ASP A 418 27.72 -4.65 1.52
CA ASP A 418 28.88 -4.13 2.23
C ASP A 418 30.01 -4.12 1.19
N GLY A 419 30.20 -2.99 0.50
CA GLY A 419 31.53 -2.65 0.03
C GLY A 419 32.42 -2.82 1.25
N GLY A 420 33.30 -3.82 1.20
CA GLY A 420 34.09 -4.24 2.33
C GLY A 420 34.70 -3.05 3.04
N ASP A 421 34.79 -3.13 4.37
CA ASP A 421 35.61 -2.21 5.16
C ASP A 421 36.97 -2.04 4.46
N GLU A 422 37.22 -0.86 3.91
CA GLU A 422 38.54 -0.22 3.92
C GLU A 422 38.57 0.80 5.04
#